data_AF-A0A1S3H959-F1
#
_entry.id   AF-A0A1S3H959-F1
#
_cell.length_a   1.000
_cell.length_b   1.000
_cell.length_c   1.000
_cell.angle_alpha   90.00
_cell.angle_beta   90.00
_cell.angle_gamma   90.00
#
_symmetry.space_group_name_H-M   'P 1'
#
loop_
_entity.id
_entity.type
_entity.pdbx_description
1 polymer ?
#
loop_
_entity_poly.entity_id
_entity_poly.type
_entity_poly.pdbx_seq_one_letter_code
_entity_poly.pdbx_strand_id
1 'polypeptide(L)'
;MTFIRWVIFCLLIFTKKSRETWRYGNEIGQSELFNTRNPIKLEYLVEQDGVEIEWHINGNCVVSNKSSQVASLTCSKPGQYKVDLKLNGSSTEEAGRYINVQAYHACYRWYLVKSDNQ
;
A
#
# COMPACT_ATOMS: atom_id res chain seq x y z
N MET A 1 -28.50 -28.49 -25.37
CA MET A 1 -27.29 -27.64 -25.26
C MET A 1 -27.49 -26.36 -24.43
N THR A 2 -28.65 -26.15 -23.80
CA THR A 2 -28.94 -24.97 -22.95
C THR A 2 -28.52 -25.18 -21.49
N PHE A 3 -28.62 -26.40 -20.96
CA PHE A 3 -28.32 -26.73 -19.56
C PHE A 3 -26.84 -26.52 -19.19
N ILE A 4 -25.92 -26.95 -20.06
CA ILE A 4 -24.47 -26.75 -19.88
C ILE A 4 -24.11 -25.25 -19.85
N ARG A 5 -24.82 -24.43 -20.63
CA ARG A 5 -24.62 -22.98 -20.68
C ARG A 5 -25.01 -22.31 -19.36
N TRP A 6 -26.08 -22.76 -18.72
CA TRP A 6 -26.51 -22.29 -17.40
C TRP A 6 -25.55 -22.74 -16.28
N VAL A 7 -25.05 -23.97 -16.34
CA VAL A 7 -24.08 -24.47 -15.36
C VAL A 7 -22.75 -23.70 -15.45
N ILE A 8 -22.26 -23.41 -16.66
CA ILE A 8 -21.06 -22.58 -16.86
C ILE A 8 -21.30 -21.14 -16.39
N PHE A 9 -22.48 -20.57 -16.65
CA PHE A 9 -22.82 -19.23 -16.18
C PHE A 9 -22.88 -19.15 -14.65
N CYS A 10 -23.48 -20.14 -13.98
CA CYS A 10 -23.46 -20.24 -12.52
C CYS A 10 -22.04 -20.41 -11.97
N LEU A 11 -21.21 -21.28 -12.57
CA LEU A 11 -19.81 -21.44 -12.15
C LEU A 11 -19.01 -20.13 -12.28
N LEU A 12 -19.20 -19.37 -13.37
CA LEU A 12 -18.55 -18.08 -13.56
C LEU A 12 -19.01 -17.04 -12.52
N ILE A 13 -20.28 -17.03 -12.15
CA ILE A 13 -20.81 -16.15 -11.09
C ILE A 13 -20.26 -16.54 -9.72
N PHE A 14 -20.19 -17.84 -9.38
CA PHE A 14 -19.64 -18.31 -8.11
C PHE A 14 -18.12 -18.13 -7.99
N THR A 15 -17.38 -17.99 -9.10
CA THR A 15 -15.95 -17.70 -9.08
C THR A 15 -15.59 -16.22 -8.95
N LYS A 16 -16.57 -15.29 -8.99
CA LYS A 16 -16.34 -13.90 -8.58
C LYS A 16 -16.26 -13.81 -7.05
N LYS A 17 -15.23 -14.43 -6.49
CA LYS A 17 -14.78 -14.14 -5.14
C LYS A 17 -14.22 -12.72 -5.18
N SER A 18 -15.00 -11.76 -4.67
CA SER A 18 -14.55 -10.39 -4.39
C SER A 18 -13.16 -10.46 -3.75
N ARG A 19 -12.14 -9.95 -4.45
CA ARG A 19 -10.79 -9.84 -3.90
C ARG A 19 -10.60 -8.43 -3.39
N GLU A 20 -11.17 -8.16 -2.23
CA GLU A 20 -10.69 -7.08 -1.38
C GLU A 20 -9.23 -7.40 -1.06
N THR A 21 -8.33 -6.52 -1.50
CA THR A 21 -6.90 -6.72 -1.30
C THR A 21 -6.23 -5.37 -1.20
N TRP A 22 -5.60 -5.12 -0.07
CA TRP A 22 -4.68 -4.00 0.04
C TRP A 22 -3.25 -4.37 -0.33
N ARG A 23 -2.50 -3.38 -0.82
CA ARG A 23 -1.11 -3.47 -1.26
C ARG A 23 -0.33 -2.23 -0.83
N TYR A 24 0.98 -2.37 -0.73
CA TYR A 24 1.89 -1.29 -0.40
C TYR A 24 3.16 -1.39 -1.24
N GLY A 25 3.75 -0.24 -1.59
CA GLY A 25 4.91 -0.18 -2.48
C GLY A 25 5.52 1.23 -2.51
N ASN A 26 6.65 1.38 -3.18
CA ASN A 26 7.20 2.68 -3.53
C ASN A 26 6.91 2.95 -5.03
N GLU A 27 7.32 4.12 -5.53
CA GLU A 27 7.11 4.49 -6.95
C GLU A 27 7.76 3.51 -7.93
N ILE A 28 8.77 2.75 -7.50
CA ILE A 28 9.48 1.75 -8.30
C ILE A 28 8.99 0.31 -8.06
N GLY A 29 7.95 0.11 -7.24
CA GLY A 29 7.35 -1.20 -6.95
C GLY A 29 8.20 -2.15 -6.08
N GLN A 30 9.29 -1.68 -5.49
CA GLN A 30 10.19 -2.50 -4.66
C GLN A 30 9.87 -2.34 -3.18
N SER A 31 9.12 -3.30 -2.61
CA SER A 31 8.71 -3.29 -1.21
C SER A 31 9.85 -3.47 -0.20
N GLU A 32 11.02 -3.91 -0.65
CA GLU A 32 12.21 -4.11 0.21
C GLU A 32 12.95 -2.80 0.54
N LEU A 33 12.58 -1.68 -0.09
CA LEU A 33 13.33 -0.41 -0.03
C LEU A 33 12.54 0.73 0.64
N PHE A 34 11.74 0.44 1.65
CA PHE A 34 11.09 1.48 2.43
C PHE A 34 12.06 2.14 3.39
N ASN A 35 12.08 3.47 3.37
CA ASN A 35 12.97 4.24 4.20
C ASN A 35 12.32 5.53 4.68
N THR A 36 12.97 6.23 5.61
CA THR A 36 12.45 7.46 6.22
C THR A 36 12.37 8.68 5.29
N ARG A 37 12.94 8.61 4.07
CA ARG A 37 12.95 9.73 3.12
C ARG A 37 11.82 9.66 2.10
N ASN A 38 11.53 8.47 1.59
CA ASN A 38 10.59 8.30 0.49
C ASN A 38 9.21 7.88 1.00
N PRO A 39 8.13 8.46 0.44
CA PRO A 39 6.78 8.03 0.78
C PRO A 39 6.53 6.60 0.29
N ILE A 40 5.79 5.85 1.12
CA ILE A 40 5.28 4.51 0.82
C ILE A 40 3.85 4.68 0.32
N LYS A 41 3.55 4.24 -0.90
CA LYS A 41 2.20 4.21 -1.43
C LYS A 41 1.41 3.08 -0.78
N LEU A 42 0.27 3.43 -0.20
CA LEU A 42 -0.75 2.50 0.27
C LEU A 42 -1.89 2.47 -0.75
N GLU A 43 -2.41 1.28 -1.03
CA GLU A 43 -3.52 1.13 -1.97
C GLU A 43 -4.45 0.01 -1.54
N TYR A 44 -5.74 0.31 -1.46
CA TYR A 44 -6.79 -0.66 -1.19
C TYR A 44 -7.64 -0.87 -2.44
N LEU A 45 -7.70 -2.11 -2.91
CA LEU A 45 -8.48 -2.48 -4.10
C LEU A 45 -9.83 -3.02 -3.66
N VAL A 46 -10.89 -2.34 -4.05
CA VAL A 46 -12.29 -2.74 -3.84
C VAL A 46 -12.97 -2.83 -5.19
N GLU A 47 -13.66 -3.94 -5.46
CA GLU A 47 -14.48 -4.08 -6.67
C GLU A 47 -15.86 -3.41 -6.53
N GLN A 48 -16.29 -3.16 -5.29
CA GLN A 48 -17.53 -2.46 -4.97
C GLN A 48 -17.29 -0.96 -4.72
N ASP A 49 -18.01 -0.14 -5.45
CA ASP A 49 -18.01 1.31 -5.28
C ASP A 49 -18.75 1.69 -3.98
N GLY A 50 -18.25 2.71 -3.28
CA GLY A 50 -18.89 3.26 -2.07
C GLY A 50 -18.47 2.67 -0.73
N VAL A 51 -17.45 1.79 -0.69
CA VAL A 51 -16.83 1.36 0.58
C VAL A 51 -15.98 2.50 1.13
N GLU A 52 -16.41 3.05 2.27
CA GLU A 52 -15.64 4.03 3.01
C GLU A 52 -14.54 3.32 3.81
N ILE A 53 -13.32 3.84 3.73
CA ILE A 53 -12.17 3.25 4.40
C ILE A 53 -11.46 4.26 5.27
N GLU A 54 -10.65 3.77 6.20
CA GLU A 54 -9.81 4.60 7.03
C GLU A 54 -8.49 3.90 7.37
N TRP A 55 -7.38 4.49 6.92
CA TRP A 55 -6.02 4.06 7.28
C TRP A 55 -5.67 4.52 8.70
N HIS A 56 -5.30 3.56 9.53
CA HIS A 56 -4.84 3.79 10.91
C HIS A 56 -3.36 3.43 11.04
N ILE A 57 -2.60 4.36 11.61
CA ILE A 57 -1.18 4.17 11.90
C ILE A 57 -0.79 4.94 13.14
N ASN A 58 0.14 4.37 13.91
CA ASN A 58 0.65 4.94 15.15
C ASN A 58 2.17 5.20 15.08
N GLY A 59 2.67 6.03 16.00
CA GLY A 59 4.09 6.26 16.18
C GLY A 59 4.65 7.37 15.28
N ASN A 60 5.83 7.14 14.71
CA ASN A 60 6.58 8.16 13.97
C ASN A 60 6.18 8.25 12.48
N CYS A 61 4.98 7.80 12.13
CA CYS A 61 4.51 7.73 10.76
C CYS A 61 3.18 8.45 10.57
N VAL A 62 2.98 9.02 9.38
CA VAL A 62 1.81 9.81 9.03
C VAL A 62 1.30 9.37 7.65
N VAL A 63 -0.03 9.24 7.54
CA VAL A 63 -0.72 9.01 6.26
C VAL A 63 -1.36 10.30 5.79
N SER A 64 -1.12 10.68 4.54
CA SER A 64 -1.57 11.97 3.98
C SER A 64 -3.09 12.05 3.79
N ASN A 65 -3.72 10.99 3.30
CA ASN A 65 -5.16 10.95 3.01
C ASN A 65 -5.76 9.65 3.53
N LYS A 66 -6.10 9.62 4.83
CA LYS A 66 -6.52 8.40 5.53
C LYS A 66 -7.80 7.79 4.99
N SER A 67 -8.68 8.56 4.36
CA SER A 67 -9.97 8.06 3.86
C SER A 67 -9.95 7.66 2.38
N SER A 68 -8.78 7.78 1.72
CA SER A 68 -8.63 7.47 0.31
C SER A 68 -8.12 6.05 0.11
N GLN A 69 -8.69 5.36 -0.89
CA GLN A 69 -8.18 4.07 -1.38
C GLN A 69 -6.71 4.12 -1.76
N VAL A 70 -6.21 5.28 -2.19
CA VAL A 70 -4.78 5.52 -2.43
C VAL A 70 -4.27 6.60 -1.48
N ALA A 71 -3.25 6.26 -0.69
CA ALA A 71 -2.67 7.19 0.27
C ALA A 71 -1.15 7.08 0.30
N SER A 72 -0.49 8.11 0.85
CA SER A 72 0.96 8.10 1.05
C SER A 72 1.29 8.05 2.53
N LEU A 73 2.17 7.13 2.89
CA LEU A 73 2.69 6.91 4.23
C LEU A 73 4.14 7.42 4.30
N THR A 74 4.42 8.31 5.25
CA THR A 74 5.77 8.85 5.50
C THR A 74 6.15 8.64 6.95
N CYS A 75 7.37 8.18 7.21
CA CYS A 75 7.87 7.90 8.55
C CYS A 75 9.14 8.69 8.86
N SER A 76 9.18 9.37 10.01
CA SER A 76 10.33 10.20 10.41
C SER A 76 11.45 9.41 11.10
N LYS A 77 11.17 8.19 11.57
CA LYS A 77 12.16 7.30 12.21
C LYS A 77 12.11 5.88 11.63
N PRO A 78 13.26 5.19 11.56
CA PRO A 78 13.29 3.77 11.20
C PRO A 78 12.55 2.94 12.26
N GLY A 79 12.01 1.80 11.84
CA GLY A 79 11.29 0.88 12.73
C GLY A 79 10.29 0.00 11.98
N GLN A 80 9.65 -0.89 12.72
CA GLN A 80 8.54 -1.68 12.23
C GLN A 80 7.22 -1.02 12.68
N TYR A 81 6.33 -0.74 11.73
CA TYR A 81 5.07 -0.04 11.97
C TYR A 81 3.90 -0.88 11.48
N LYS A 82 2.90 -1.03 12.34
CA LYS A 82 1.63 -1.67 11.97
C LYS A 82 0.74 -0.65 11.27
N VAL A 83 0.24 -1.01 10.10
CA VAL A 83 -0.77 -0.24 9.37
C VAL A 83 -2.05 -1.05 9.36
N ASP A 84 -3.10 -0.46 9.93
CA ASP A 84 -4.44 -1.03 10.01
C ASP A 84 -5.34 -0.35 8.97
N LEU A 85 -6.27 -1.11 8.38
CA LEU A 85 -7.30 -0.58 7.49
C LEU A 85 -8.67 -0.90 8.07
N LYS A 86 -9.43 0.15 8.39
CA LYS A 86 -10.81 0.03 8.83
C LYS A 86 -11.73 0.21 7.62
N LEU A 87 -12.70 -0.68 7.48
CA LEU A 87 -13.76 -0.61 6.47
C LEU A 87 -15.05 -0.18 7.19
N ASN A 88 -15.55 1.01 6.90
CA ASN A 88 -16.81 1.47 7.48
C ASN A 88 -17.98 0.72 6.82
N GLY A 89 -18.87 0.16 7.63
CA GLY A 89 -20.03 -0.62 7.16
C GLY A 89 -19.78 -2.13 7.00
N SER A 90 -18.56 -2.60 7.24
CA SER A 90 -18.20 -4.02 7.30
C SER A 90 -17.82 -4.39 8.74
N SER A 91 -18.34 -5.51 9.26
CA SER A 91 -17.87 -6.07 10.54
C SER A 91 -16.47 -6.71 10.43
N THR A 92 -15.89 -6.66 9.25
CA THR A 92 -14.61 -7.29 8.90
C THR A 92 -13.55 -6.22 8.91
N GLU A 93 -12.74 -6.20 9.97
CA GLU A 93 -11.49 -5.46 9.97
C GLU A 93 -10.49 -6.23 9.10
N GLU A 94 -9.88 -5.58 8.11
CA GLU A 94 -8.76 -6.21 7.41
C GLU A 94 -7.59 -6.35 8.39
N ALA A 95 -6.91 -7.50 8.33
CA ALA A 95 -5.74 -7.71 9.17
C ALA A 95 -4.66 -6.65 8.85
N GLY A 96 -4.25 -5.93 9.89
CA GLY A 96 -3.15 -4.98 9.78
C GLY A 96 -1.85 -5.65 9.34
N ARG A 97 -1.05 -4.95 8.54
CA ARG A 97 0.26 -5.44 8.09
C ARG A 97 1.37 -4.59 8.68
N TYR A 98 2.47 -5.26 8.98
CA TYR A 98 3.67 -4.64 9.48
C TYR A 98 4.57 -4.24 8.31
N ILE A 99 4.99 -2.97 8.30
CA ILE A 99 5.89 -2.40 7.31
C ILE A 99 7.20 -2.06 8.03
N ASN A 100 8.29 -2.62 7.53
CA ASN A 100 9.64 -2.30 8.01
C ASN A 100 10.16 -1.07 7.26
N VAL A 101 10.53 -0.03 7.99
CA VAL A 101 11.09 1.21 7.45
C VAL A 101 12.53 1.35 7.90
N GLN A 102 13.44 1.45 6.92
CA GLN A 102 14.86 1.59 7.16
C GLN A 102 15.27 3.05 7.31
N ALA A 103 16.39 3.30 8.00
CA ALA A 103 16.95 4.63 8.02
C ALA A 103 17.54 4.95 6.65
N TYR A 104 17.19 6.12 6.10
CA TYR A 104 17.81 6.58 4.87
C TYR A 104 19.19 7.18 5.17
N HIS A 105 20.26 6.46 4.81
CA HIS A 105 21.65 6.85 5.09
C HIS A 105 22.39 7.44 3.88
N ALA A 106 21.73 8.22 3.01
CA ALA A 106 22.50 9.01 2.03
C ALA A 106 23.09 10.26 2.70
N CYS A 107 24.10 10.05 3.54
CA CYS A 107 25.04 11.10 3.86
C CYS A 107 25.80 11.43 2.56
N TYR A 108 25.59 12.64 2.05
CA TYR A 108 26.38 13.39 1.06
C TYR A 108 27.50 12.59 0.37
N ARG A 109 27.29 12.29 -0.92
CA ARG A 109 28.32 11.72 -1.78
C ARG A 109 29.04 12.85 -2.50
N TRP A 110 30.26 13.17 -2.06
CA TRP A 110 31.12 14.14 -2.71
C TRP A 110 31.88 13.45 -3.85
N TYR A 111 31.87 14.05 -5.04
CA TYR A 111 32.73 13.63 -6.14
C TYR A 111 33.72 14.75 -6.43
N LEU A 112 35.00 14.40 -6.54
CA LEU A 112 36.02 15.29 -7.07
C LEU A 112 35.77 15.44 -8.58
N VAL A 113 35.35 16.63 -8.99
CA VAL A 113 35.36 17.02 -10.40
C VAL A 113 36.76 17.56 -10.70
N LYS A 114 37.54 16.82 -11.48
CA LYS A 114 38.77 17.37 -12.05
C LYS A 114 38.35 18.38 -13.11
N SER A 115 38.60 19.66 -12.84
CA SER A 115 38.55 20.69 -13.88
C SER A 115 39.80 20.51 -14.74
N ASP A 116 39.61 20.00 -15.95
CA ASP A 116 40.63 20.15 -16.99
C ASP A 116 40.51 21.59 -17.49
N ASN A 117 41.36 22.48 -16.95
CA ASN A 117 41.62 23.75 -17.59
C ASN A 117 42.44 23.48 -18.86
N GLN A 118 42.01 24.11 -19.96
CA GLN A 118 42.52 24.04 -21.33
C GLN A 118 44.03 23.86 -21.47
#